data_AF-A0A562K401-F1
#
_entry.id   AF-A0A562K401-F1
#
_cell.length_a   1.000
_cell.length_b   1.000
_cell.length_c   1.000
_cell.angle_alpha   90.00
_cell.angle_beta   90.00
_cell.angle_gamma   90.00
#
_symmetry.space_group_name_H-M   'P 1'
#
loop_
_entity.id
_entity.type
_entity.pdbx_description
1 polymer ?
#
loop_
_entity_poly.entity_id
_entity_poly.type
_entity_poly.pdbx_seq_one_letter_code
_entity_poly.pdbx_strand_id
1 'polypeptide(L)'
;MAWNQARGMGKIQLKRIYDPPSPTDGQRVLVDRIWPRGISKEAAALDLWLKEIAPSSALRKWFGHDPGRFDEFRDRYRHELASNARCTDMLRQLLRNGDVTLLYGARGAGSCRIYPGCGGEEPRA
;
A
#
# COMPACT_ATOMS: atom_id res chain seq x y z
N MET A 1 13.55 0.55 -16.49
CA MET A 1 13.41 0.07 -15.09
C MET A 1 14.37 0.83 -14.19
N ALA A 2 13.98 2.01 -13.69
CA ALA A 2 14.80 2.78 -12.75
C ALA A 2 13.93 3.78 -11.97
N TRP A 3 13.13 3.30 -11.03
CA TRP A 3 12.57 4.15 -9.97
C TRP A 3 13.63 4.33 -8.87
N ASN A 4 14.77 4.93 -9.21
CA ASN A 4 15.86 5.07 -8.25
C ASN A 4 16.68 6.34 -8.48
N GLN A 5 16.05 7.52 -8.51
CA GLN A 5 16.80 8.75 -8.34
C GLN A 5 15.94 9.94 -7.91
N ALA A 6 15.45 9.89 -6.68
CA ALA A 6 15.14 11.11 -5.93
C ALA A 6 16.16 11.26 -4.81
N ARG A 7 17.37 11.70 -5.16
CA ARG A 7 18.43 12.01 -4.19
C ARG A 7 17.98 13.22 -3.38
N GLY A 8 17.39 12.99 -2.20
CA GLY A 8 16.86 14.01 -1.29
C GLY A 8 15.44 13.76 -0.78
N MET A 9 14.75 12.72 -1.25
CA MET A 9 13.46 12.29 -0.71
C MET A 9 13.68 10.98 0.07
N GLY A 10 13.10 10.87 1.27
CA GLY A 10 13.16 9.68 2.13
C GLY A 10 12.66 8.42 1.41
N LYS A 11 12.89 7.26 2.01
CA LYS A 11 12.54 5.97 1.41
C LYS A 11 11.03 5.74 1.52
N ILE A 12 10.42 5.28 0.43
CA ILE A 12 9.05 4.75 0.46
C ILE A 12 9.13 3.26 0.72
N GLN A 13 8.45 2.80 1.78
CA GLN A 13 8.26 1.38 2.07
C GLN A 13 6.77 1.02 1.95
N LEU A 14 6.49 -0.26 1.70
CA LEU A 14 5.14 -0.80 1.64
C LEU A 14 5.03 -1.94 2.65
N LYS A 15 4.05 -1.87 3.55
CA LYS A 15 3.90 -2.82 4.65
C LYS A 15 2.43 -3.10 4.93
N ARG A 16 2.09 -4.29 5.42
CA ARG A 16 0.71 -4.55 5.81
C ARG A 16 0.43 -3.82 7.10
N ILE A 17 -0.79 -3.32 7.25
CA ILE A 17 -1.24 -2.73 8.51
C ILE A 17 -1.28 -3.76 9.67
N TYR A 18 -1.30 -5.04 9.34
CA TYR A 18 -1.20 -6.16 10.29
C TYR A 18 0.23 -6.44 10.74
N ASP A 19 1.25 -5.96 10.00
CA ASP A 19 2.64 -6.18 10.36
C ASP A 19 3.05 -5.20 11.46
N PRO A 20 3.82 -5.67 12.47
CA PRO A 20 4.20 -4.84 13.62
C PRO A 20 5.04 -3.64 13.19
N PRO A 21 4.90 -2.48 13.85
CA PRO A 21 5.70 -1.30 13.54
C PRO A 21 7.20 -1.56 13.75
N SER A 22 8.02 -1.00 12.86
CA SER A 22 9.48 -1.02 12.92
C SER A 22 10.02 0.39 13.12
N PRO A 23 11.14 0.57 13.86
CA PRO A 23 11.80 1.88 13.99
C PRO A 23 12.29 2.44 12.63
N THR A 24 12.44 1.60 11.61
CA THR A 24 12.80 2.00 10.25
C THR A 24 11.61 2.39 9.36
N ASP A 25 10.38 2.30 9.87
CA ASP A 25 9.18 2.59 9.08
C ASP A 25 9.00 4.10 8.84
N GLY A 26 9.64 4.94 9.66
CA GLY A 26 9.41 6.38 9.65
C GLY A 26 7.93 6.69 9.85
N GLN A 27 7.37 7.53 8.97
CA GLN A 27 5.97 7.92 9.04
C GLN A 27 5.06 6.86 8.41
N ARG A 28 4.12 6.32 9.20
CA ARG A 28 3.20 5.25 8.78
C ARG A 28 1.90 5.84 8.26
N VAL A 29 1.64 5.65 6.97
CA VAL A 29 0.53 6.27 6.24
C VAL A 29 -0.39 5.19 5.67
N LEU A 30 -1.64 5.14 6.11
CA LEU A 30 -2.65 4.23 5.56
C LEU A 30 -3.13 4.76 4.23
N VAL A 31 -2.94 3.96 3.17
CA VAL A 31 -3.30 4.29 1.79
C VAL A 31 -4.51 3.50 1.30
N ASP A 32 -5.33 3.02 2.22
CA ASP A 32 -6.51 2.22 1.93
C ASP A 32 -7.80 3.00 2.25
N ARG A 33 -8.85 2.83 1.45
CA ARG A 33 -10.15 3.45 1.75
C ARG A 33 -10.90 2.78 2.88
N ILE A 34 -10.56 1.52 3.14
CA ILE A 34 -11.28 0.69 4.09
C ILE A 34 -10.34 0.43 5.26
N TRP A 35 -10.80 0.76 6.46
CA TRP A 35 -10.08 0.39 7.67
C TRP A 35 -10.08 -1.15 7.83
N PRO A 36 -8.91 -1.79 8.00
CA PRO A 36 -8.84 -3.22 8.28
C PRO A 36 -9.59 -3.55 9.58
N ARG A 37 -10.52 -4.50 9.51
CA ARG A 37 -11.22 -4.96 10.72
C ARG A 37 -10.24 -5.67 11.65
N GLY A 38 -10.36 -5.40 12.96
CA GLY A 38 -9.57 -6.06 14.02
C GLY A 38 -8.22 -5.41 14.34
N ILE A 39 -7.92 -4.24 13.77
CA ILE A 39 -6.73 -3.45 14.07
C ILE A 39 -7.18 -2.11 14.66
N SER A 40 -6.59 -1.68 15.78
CA SER A 40 -6.78 -0.32 16.29
C SER A 40 -5.74 0.64 15.69
N LYS A 41 -6.00 1.95 15.73
CA LYS A 41 -5.07 2.95 15.18
C LYS A 41 -3.73 2.94 15.93
N GLU A 42 -3.80 2.69 17.23
CA GLU A 42 -2.68 2.60 18.16
C GLU A 42 -1.85 1.35 17.86
N ALA A 43 -2.50 0.19 17.68
CA ALA A 43 -1.84 -1.05 17.32
C ALA A 43 -1.15 -0.96 15.93
N ALA A 44 -1.76 -0.24 14.99
CA ALA A 44 -1.18 0.02 13.69
C ALA A 44 -0.04 1.05 13.72
N ALA A 45 0.18 1.74 14.84
CA ALA A 45 1.04 2.93 14.93
C ALA A 45 0.83 3.86 13.74
N LEU A 46 -0.44 4.20 13.48
CA LEU A 46 -0.80 4.97 12.29
C LEU A 46 -0.66 6.47 12.56
N ASP A 47 0.22 7.14 11.81
CA ASP A 47 0.40 8.59 11.89
C ASP A 47 -0.62 9.35 11.03
N LEU A 48 -0.91 8.83 9.83
CA LEU A 48 -1.74 9.54 8.86
C LEU A 48 -2.62 8.59 8.03
N TRP A 49 -3.87 8.97 7.77
CA TRP A 49 -4.76 8.23 6.88
C TRP A 49 -5.07 9.03 5.61
N LEU A 50 -4.39 8.69 4.52
CA LEU A 50 -4.61 9.30 3.20
C LEU A 50 -5.59 8.48 2.37
N LYS A 51 -6.88 8.53 2.71
CA LYS A 51 -7.94 7.87 1.93
C LYS A 51 -8.03 8.33 0.47
N GLU A 52 -7.53 9.52 0.16
CA GLU A 52 -7.58 10.10 -1.18
C GLU A 52 -6.55 9.51 -2.13
N ILE A 53 -5.41 9.01 -1.61
CA ILE A 53 -4.44 8.31 -2.45
C ILE A 53 -4.99 6.96 -2.89
N ALA A 54 -5.90 6.36 -2.12
CA ALA A 54 -6.47 5.05 -2.42
C ALA A 54 -7.32 5.07 -3.71
N PRO A 55 -7.31 3.97 -4.49
CA PRO A 55 -7.99 3.89 -5.79
C PRO A 55 -9.48 4.22 -5.67
N SER A 56 -10.05 4.82 -6.72
CA SER A 56 -11.46 5.18 -6.73
C SER A 56 -12.37 3.97 -6.50
N SER A 57 -13.56 4.22 -5.95
CA SER A 57 -14.57 3.16 -5.79
C SER A 57 -14.96 2.56 -7.14
N ALA A 58 -14.97 3.35 -8.20
CA ALA A 58 -15.19 2.89 -9.57
C ALA A 58 -14.07 1.95 -10.04
N LEU A 59 -12.81 2.36 -9.85
CA LEU A 59 -11.65 1.56 -10.25
C LEU A 59 -11.56 0.25 -9.46
N ARG A 60 -11.86 0.28 -8.15
CA ARG A 60 -11.90 -0.92 -7.30
C ARG A 60 -13.01 -1.89 -7.71
N LYS A 61 -14.20 -1.37 -8.04
CA LYS A 61 -15.31 -2.20 -8.57
C LYS A 61 -14.94 -2.83 -9.91
N TRP A 62 -14.28 -2.07 -10.78
CA TRP A 62 -13.83 -2.54 -12.08
C TRP A 62 -12.74 -3.61 -12.00
N PHE A 63 -11.77 -3.44 -11.09
CA PHE A 63 -10.71 -4.42 -10.86
C PHE A 63 -11.29 -5.75 -10.38
N GLY A 64 -12.27 -5.71 -9.48
CA GLY A 64 -13.01 -6.91 -9.07
C GLY A 64 -12.15 -8.03 -8.48
N HIS A 65 -10.91 -7.73 -8.08
CA HIS A 65 -9.89 -8.71 -7.68
C HIS A 65 -9.48 -9.71 -8.80
N ASP A 66 -9.69 -9.33 -10.06
CA ASP A 66 -9.27 -10.11 -11.22
C ASP A 66 -7.76 -9.90 -11.48
N PRO A 67 -6.92 -10.93 -11.32
CA PRO A 67 -5.48 -10.81 -11.55
C PRO A 67 -5.14 -10.44 -12.99
N GLY A 68 -5.96 -10.83 -13.97
CA GLY A 68 -5.77 -10.49 -15.38
C GLY A 68 -5.92 -8.99 -15.67
N ARG A 69 -6.55 -8.25 -14.74
CA ARG A 69 -6.73 -6.79 -14.84
C ARG A 69 -5.73 -6.02 -14.00
N PHE A 70 -4.78 -6.67 -13.34
CA PHE A 70 -3.87 -6.01 -12.40
C PHE A 70 -2.95 -4.97 -13.08
N ASP A 71 -2.40 -5.31 -14.25
CA ASP A 71 -1.54 -4.37 -14.98
C ASP A 71 -2.31 -3.12 -15.43
N GLU A 72 -3.51 -3.30 -15.98
CA GLU A 72 -4.37 -2.19 -16.38
C GLU A 72 -4.91 -1.41 -15.16
N PHE A 73 -5.19 -2.10 -14.05
CA PHE A 73 -5.53 -1.45 -12.78
C PHE A 73 -4.40 -0.54 -12.31
N ARG A 74 -3.13 -0.99 -12.39
CA ARG A 74 -1.97 -0.18 -12.02
C ARG A 74 -1.87 1.07 -12.89
N ASP A 75 -2.09 0.96 -14.19
CA ASP A 75 -1.98 2.10 -15.10
C ASP A 75 -3.14 3.09 -14.94
N ARG A 76 -4.38 2.59 -14.79
CA ARG A 76 -5.54 3.43 -14.44
C ARG A 76 -5.35 4.13 -13.10
N TYR A 77 -4.83 3.43 -12.09
CA TYR A 77 -4.54 4.00 -10.77
C TYR A 77 -3.46 5.08 -10.84
N ARG A 78 -2.40 4.87 -11.62
CA ARG A 78 -1.38 5.90 -11.88
C ARG A 78 -1.98 7.15 -12.52
N HIS A 79 -2.93 6.98 -13.44
CA HIS A 79 -3.65 8.11 -14.04
C HIS A 79 -4.48 8.85 -12.98
N GLU A 80 -5.22 8.14 -12.13
CA GLU A 80 -5.97 8.76 -11.02
C GLU A 80 -5.06 9.57 -10.10
N LEU A 81 -3.88 9.03 -9.76
CA LEU A 81 -2.87 9.72 -8.95
C LEU A 81 -2.29 10.94 -9.66
N ALA A 82 -2.02 10.84 -10.96
CA ALA A 82 -1.49 11.95 -11.76
C ALA A 82 -2.50 13.11 -11.86
N SER A 83 -3.79 12.80 -11.99
CA SER A 83 -4.87 13.79 -11.99
C SER A 83 -5.11 14.42 -10.61
N ASN A 84 -4.56 13.84 -9.53
CA ASN A 84 -4.79 14.27 -8.16
C ASN A 84 -3.49 14.80 -7.52
N ALA A 85 -3.03 15.95 -8.04
CA ALA A 85 -1.77 16.59 -7.63
C ALA A 85 -1.69 16.86 -6.12
N ARG A 86 -2.82 17.18 -5.46
CA ARG A 86 -2.88 17.44 -4.01
C ARG A 86 -2.43 16.22 -3.19
N CYS A 87 -2.87 15.03 -3.57
CA CYS A 87 -2.53 13.79 -2.86
C CYS A 87 -1.06 13.43 -3.03
N THR A 88 -0.54 13.59 -4.26
CA THR A 88 0.87 13.32 -4.55
C THR A 88 1.79 14.36 -3.93
N ASP A 89 1.37 15.61 -3.81
CA ASP A 89 2.13 16.65 -3.11
C ASP A 89 2.24 16.37 -1.61
N MET A 90 1.13 15.99 -0.96
CA MET A 90 1.16 15.59 0.45
C MET A 90 2.15 14.44 0.67
N LEU A 91 2.10 13.39 -0.15
CA LEU A 91 3.06 12.28 -0.05
C LEU A 91 4.51 12.74 -0.26
N ARG A 92 4.76 13.64 -1.21
CA ARG A 92 6.09 14.23 -1.42
C ARG A 92 6.55 15.05 -0.21
N GLN A 93 5.66 15.79 0.44
CA GLN A 93 6.00 16.54 1.66
C GLN A 93 6.39 15.60 2.81
N LEU A 94 5.65 14.51 3.01
CA LEU A 94 6.00 13.50 4.01
C LEU A 94 7.38 12.89 3.72
N LEU A 95 7.65 12.59 2.44
CA LEU A 95 8.95 12.07 2.00
C LEU A 95 10.10 13.07 2.13
N ARG A 96 9.82 14.38 2.13
CA ARG A 96 10.86 15.39 2.43
C ARG A 96 11.20 15.43 3.92
N ASN A 97 10.25 15.06 4.78
CA ASN A 97 10.43 15.07 6.24
C ASN A 97 11.10 13.79 6.76
N GLY A 98 11.09 12.69 6.00
CA GLY A 98 11.74 11.45 6.37
C GLY A 98 11.27 10.24 5.57
N ASP A 99 11.57 9.06 6.09
CA ASP A 99 11.09 7.79 5.52
C ASP A 99 9.57 7.66 5.71
N VAL A 100 8.89 7.08 4.74
CA VAL A 100 7.43 6.91 4.76
C VAL A 100 7.08 5.46 4.46
N THR A 101 6.30 4.84 5.33
CA THR A 101 5.75 3.50 5.15
C THR A 101 4.28 3.57 4.79
N LEU A 102 3.94 3.12 3.58
CA LEU A 102 2.57 2.99 3.13
C LEU A 102 1.97 1.70 3.67
N LEU A 103 0.90 1.84 4.45
CA LEU A 103 0.16 0.73 5.02
C LEU A 103 -1.02 0.36 4.15
N TYR A 104 -1.20 -0.94 3.91
CA TYR A 104 -2.36 -1.47 3.19
C TYR A 104 -3.03 -2.60 3.97
N GLY A 105 -4.35 -2.71 3.82
CA GLY A 105 -5.25 -3.60 4.54
C GLY A 105 -5.64 -4.85 3.76
N ALA A 106 -4.74 -5.42 2.96
CA ALA A 106 -5.01 -6.70 2.32
C ALA A 106 -4.85 -7.83 3.34
N ARG A 107 -5.97 -8.49 3.69
CA ARG A 107 -5.94 -9.74 4.45
C ARG A 107 -5.55 -10.88 3.49
N GLY A 108 -4.32 -11.34 3.58
CA GLY A 108 -3.87 -12.55 2.90
C GLY A 108 -3.86 -13.74 3.86
N ALA A 109 -4.99 -14.42 4.01
CA ALA A 109 -5.06 -15.82 4.46
C ALA A 109 -6.44 -16.40 4.10
N GLY A 110 -6.49 -17.13 2.99
CA GLY A 110 -7.70 -17.78 2.47
C GLY A 110 -7.68 -17.87 0.95
N SER A 111 -6.98 -18.89 0.43
CA SER A 111 -7.04 -19.37 -0.97
C SER A 111 -6.97 -18.34 -2.11
N CYS A 112 -6.09 -17.34 -2.02
CA CYS A 112 -5.73 -16.52 -3.18
C CYS A 112 -4.73 -17.28 -4.05
N ARG A 113 -5.25 -18.11 -4.96
CA ARG A 113 -4.51 -18.95 -5.93
C ARG A 113 -3.92 -18.11 -7.09
N ILE A 114 -3.35 -16.94 -6.76
CA ILE A 114 -3.00 -15.88 -7.73
C ILE A 114 -1.48 -15.81 -8.01
N TYR A 115 -0.65 -16.45 -7.20
CA TYR A 115 0.80 -16.52 -7.44
C TYR A 115 1.21 -17.96 -7.79
N PRO A 116 1.65 -18.26 -9.03
CA PRO A 116 2.35 -19.51 -9.30
C PRO A 116 3.70 -19.46 -8.57
N GLY A 117 3.86 -20.28 -7.52
CA GLY A 117 5.11 -20.41 -6.77
C GLY A 117 5.00 -20.58 -5.25
N CYS A 118 3.81 -20.45 -4.65
CA CYS A 118 3.62 -20.77 -3.22
C CYS A 118 3.27 -22.26 -3.04
N GLY A 119 4.27 -23.13 -3.13
CA GLY A 119 4.15 -24.55 -2.80
C GLY A 119 5.49 -25.12 -2.35
N GLY A 120 5.52 -25.66 -1.13
CA GLY A 120 6.61 -26.45 -0.54
C GLY A 120 7.30 -25.70 0.62
N GLU A 121 7.41 -26.20 1.84
CA GLU A 121 7.03 -27.49 2.43
C GLU A 121 7.14 -27.28 3.96
N GLU A 122 6.15 -27.69 4.75
CA GLU A 122 6.26 -27.80 6.21
C GLU A 122 6.75 -29.22 6.54
N PRO A 123 7.89 -29.42 7.22
CA PRO A 123 8.09 -30.64 7.98
C PRO A 123 7.47 -30.46 9.37
N ARG A 124 6.37 -31.19 9.60
CA ARG A 124 5.87 -31.53 10.93
C ARG A 124 6.90 -32.41 11.63
N ALA A 125 7.19 -32.07 12.89
CA ALA A 125 7.79 -32.99 13.86
C ALA A 125 6.77 -34.02 14.34
#